data_AF-A0A934JYT9-F1
#
_entry.id   AF-A0A934JYT9-F1
#
_cell.length_a   1.000
_cell.length_b   1.000
_cell.length_c   1.000
_cell.angle_alpha   90.00
_cell.angle_beta   90.00
_cell.angle_gamma   90.00
#
_symmetry.space_group_name_H-M   'P 1'
#
loop_
_entity.id
_entity.type
_entity.pdbx_description
1 polymer ?
#
loop_
_entity_poly.entity_id
_entity_poly.type
_entity_poly.pdbx_seq_one_letter_code
_entity_poly.pdbx_strand_id
1 'polypeptide(L)'
;MIAVDTREKYGWKFASRAVDIERRTLPAGDYGAVVAETVIALVERKTLENLATSLSDGTLNFQMRRLAEAGRSAVVVEGDYPDLFRTQPGRGAWLAEMLGRLAVRYPEVPIVFAGSRKFAEEWTYRFFGAAAGDQ
;
A
#
# COMPACT_ATOMS: atom_id res chain seq x y z
N MET A 1 -10.90 13.02 -5.09
CA MET A 1 -11.43 11.73 -5.58
C MET A 1 -10.43 10.63 -5.27
N ILE A 2 -10.89 9.39 -5.08
CA ILE A 2 -10.02 8.22 -4.96
C ILE A 2 -10.20 7.34 -6.20
N ALA A 3 -9.12 7.11 -6.92
CA ALA A 3 -9.07 6.11 -7.97
C ALA A 3 -8.78 4.73 -7.36
N VAL A 4 -9.49 3.70 -7.83
CA VAL A 4 -9.26 2.29 -7.55
C VAL A 4 -8.76 1.64 -8.82
N ASP A 5 -7.65 0.92 -8.74
CA ASP A 5 -7.08 0.26 -9.90
C ASP A 5 -8.07 -0.74 -10.51
N THR A 6 -8.14 -0.79 -11.85
CA THR A 6 -9.05 -1.69 -12.57
C THR A 6 -8.81 -3.17 -12.29
N ARG A 7 -7.59 -3.55 -11.87
CA ARG A 7 -7.22 -4.92 -11.48
C ARG A 7 -7.62 -5.24 -10.04
N GLU A 8 -7.90 -4.24 -9.19
CA GLU A 8 -8.32 -4.48 -7.82
C GLU A 8 -9.79 -4.94 -7.77
N LYS A 9 -9.98 -6.23 -7.51
CA LYS A 9 -11.29 -6.91 -7.55
C LYS A 9 -12.11 -6.62 -6.31
N TYR A 10 -11.47 -6.56 -5.15
CA TYR A 10 -12.12 -6.43 -3.85
C TYR A 10 -11.79 -5.08 -3.20
N GLY A 11 -12.00 -4.01 -3.99
CA GLY A 11 -11.71 -2.64 -3.61
C GLY A 11 -12.41 -2.20 -2.32
N TRP A 12 -11.76 -1.33 -1.55
CA TRP A 12 -12.40 -0.62 -0.46
C TRP A 12 -13.52 0.28 -0.97
N LYS A 13 -14.53 0.47 -0.12
CA LYS A 13 -15.72 1.25 -0.48
C LYS A 13 -15.69 2.67 0.07
N PHE A 14 -14.79 2.97 1.01
CA PHE A 14 -14.71 4.24 1.74
C PHE A 14 -16.09 4.68 2.28
N ALA A 15 -16.92 3.71 2.69
CA ALA A 15 -18.37 3.89 2.82
C ALA A 15 -18.82 4.92 3.88
N SER A 16 -17.94 5.31 4.80
CA SER A 16 -18.19 6.33 5.82
C SER A 16 -17.58 7.70 5.49
N ARG A 17 -17.07 7.88 4.27
CA ARG A 17 -16.32 9.06 3.83
C ARG A 17 -17.06 9.74 2.67
N ALA A 18 -17.12 11.06 2.71
CA ALA A 18 -17.61 11.86 1.59
C ALA A 18 -16.52 11.95 0.51
N VAL A 19 -16.35 10.89 -0.26
CA VAL A 19 -15.33 10.81 -1.33
C VAL A 19 -15.88 10.05 -2.53
N ASP A 20 -15.65 10.60 -3.72
CA ASP A 20 -15.97 9.91 -4.97
C ASP A 20 -14.93 8.85 -5.30
N ILE A 21 -15.40 7.72 -5.82
CA ILE A 21 -14.58 6.59 -6.25
C ILE A 21 -14.68 6.41 -7.76
N GLU A 22 -13.54 6.37 -8.44
CA GLU A 22 -13.43 6.09 -9.87
C GLU A 22 -12.63 4.79 -10.06
N ARG A 23 -13.02 3.94 -11.01
CA ARG A 23 -12.14 2.84 -11.46
C ARG A 23 -11.27 3.35 -12.61
N ARG A 24 -9.95 3.31 -12.44
CA ARG A 24 -8.97 3.81 -13.41
C ARG A 24 -7.73 2.91 -13.40
N THR A 25 -7.07 2.73 -14.54
CA THR A 25 -5.77 2.03 -14.55
C THR A 25 -4.70 2.93 -13.94
N LEU A 26 -4.04 2.46 -12.88
CA LEU A 26 -2.99 3.18 -12.18
C LEU A 26 -1.59 2.74 -12.65
N PRO A 27 -0.60 3.65 -12.66
CA PRO A 27 0.77 3.32 -13.03
C PRO A 27 1.46 2.40 -12.01
N ALA A 28 1.03 2.43 -10.75
CA ALA A 28 1.42 1.56 -9.65
C ALA A 28 0.36 1.60 -8.55
N GLY A 29 0.41 0.66 -7.60
CA GLY A 29 -0.54 0.61 -6.49
C GLY A 29 -1.95 0.17 -6.88
N ASP A 30 -2.78 0.00 -5.87
CA ASP A 30 -4.19 -0.39 -5.99
C ASP A 30 -5.14 0.80 -5.85
N TYR A 31 -4.67 1.90 -5.23
CA TYR A 31 -5.45 3.10 -4.98
C TYR A 31 -4.62 4.35 -5.29
N GLY A 32 -5.29 5.42 -5.70
CA GLY A 32 -4.65 6.73 -5.89
C GLY A 32 -5.53 7.91 -5.50
N ALA A 33 -4.92 8.97 -4.98
CA ALA A 33 -5.59 10.25 -4.81
C ALA A 33 -5.56 11.03 -6.13
N VAL A 34 -6.72 11.55 -6.56
CA VAL A 34 -6.84 12.34 -7.78
C VAL A 34 -7.31 13.75 -7.46
N VAL A 35 -6.55 14.74 -7.96
CA VAL A 35 -6.82 16.18 -7.92
C VAL A 35 -6.58 16.76 -9.30
N ALA A 36 -7.53 17.54 -9.83
CA ALA A 36 -7.46 18.12 -11.18
C ALA A 36 -7.00 17.11 -12.26
N GLU A 37 -7.66 15.95 -12.30
CA GLU A 37 -7.36 14.80 -13.19
C GLU A 37 -5.99 14.14 -13.02
N THR A 38 -5.14 14.63 -12.13
CA THR A 38 -3.79 14.14 -11.88
C THR A 38 -3.78 13.21 -10.67
N VAL A 39 -3.10 12.08 -10.79
CA VAL A 39 -2.83 11.19 -9.65
C VAL A 39 -1.67 11.78 -8.85
N ILE A 40 -1.94 12.18 -7.61
CA ILE A 40 -0.98 12.91 -6.76
C ILE A 40 -0.38 12.06 -5.65
N ALA A 41 -0.99 10.91 -5.36
CA ALA A 41 -0.47 9.94 -4.40
C ALA A 41 -0.99 8.54 -4.72
N LEU A 42 -0.24 7.50 -4.34
CA LEU A 42 -0.56 6.10 -4.60
C LEU A 42 -0.43 5.22 -3.35
N VAL A 43 -1.27 4.20 -3.24
CA VAL A 43 -1.15 3.18 -2.18
C VAL A 43 -1.28 1.79 -2.78
N GLU A 44 -0.31 0.93 -2.49
CA GLU A 44 -0.39 -0.51 -2.68
C GLU A 44 -0.99 -1.15 -1.44
N ARG A 45 -2.05 -1.93 -1.61
CA ARG A 45 -2.73 -2.64 -0.53
C ARG A 45 -2.20 -4.07 -0.47
N LYS A 46 -1.84 -4.53 0.72
CA LYS A 46 -1.34 -5.90 0.90
C LYS A 46 -1.95 -6.60 2.09
N THR A 47 -2.36 -7.85 1.92
CA THR A 47 -2.55 -8.74 3.08
C THR A 47 -1.19 -9.19 3.60
N LEU A 48 -1.12 -9.65 4.85
CA LEU A 48 0.11 -10.20 5.40
C LEU A 48 0.62 -11.42 4.60
N GLU A 49 -0.30 -12.28 4.14
CA GLU A 49 0.03 -13.44 3.29
C GLU A 49 0.63 -12.99 1.95
N ASN A 50 0.00 -12.04 1.26
CA ASN A 50 0.52 -11.51 0.00
C ASN A 50 1.87 -10.80 0.20
N LEU A 51 2.07 -10.15 1.34
CA LEU A 51 3.35 -9.53 1.69
C LEU A 51 4.43 -10.61 1.79
N ALA A 52 4.20 -11.67 2.57
CA ALA A 52 5.14 -12.78 2.75
C ALA A 52 5.49 -13.47 1.41
N THR A 53 4.49 -13.71 0.56
CA THR A 53 4.70 -14.26 -0.79
C THR A 53 5.57 -13.33 -1.62
N SER A 54 5.25 -12.03 -1.67
CA SER A 54 5.98 -11.07 -2.51
C SER A 54 7.40 -10.72 -2.03
N LEU A 55 7.64 -10.84 -0.73
CA LEU A 55 8.99 -10.80 -0.16
C LEU A 55 9.76 -12.07 -0.55
N SER A 56 9.07 -13.22 -0.57
CA SER A 56 9.67 -14.50 -0.86
C SER A 56 10.14 -14.64 -2.31
N ASP A 57 9.30 -14.20 -3.24
CA ASP A 57 9.57 -14.29 -4.69
C ASP A 57 10.24 -13.03 -5.27
N GLY A 58 10.48 -12.02 -4.43
CA GLY A 58 11.13 -10.75 -4.81
C GLY A 58 10.25 -9.77 -5.58
N THR A 59 8.99 -10.11 -5.84
CA THR A 59 8.07 -9.24 -6.61
C THR A 59 7.81 -7.90 -5.92
N LEU A 60 7.88 -7.84 -4.58
CA LEU A 60 7.70 -6.60 -3.83
C LEU A 60 8.76 -5.55 -4.21
N ASN A 61 9.99 -5.94 -4.52
CA ASN A 61 11.04 -5.00 -4.92
C ASN A 61 10.67 -4.23 -6.20
N PHE A 62 10.03 -4.91 -7.16
CA PHE A 62 9.57 -4.27 -8.39
C PHE A 62 8.40 -3.32 -8.14
N GLN A 63 7.49 -3.66 -7.22
CA GLN A 63 6.39 -2.79 -6.82
C GLN A 63 6.91 -1.54 -6.11
N MET A 64 7.82 -1.69 -5.14
CA MET A 64 8.44 -0.59 -4.42
C MET A 64 9.15 0.39 -5.36
N ARG A 65 9.88 -0.11 -6.36
CA ARG A 65 10.52 0.75 -7.37
C ARG A 65 9.51 1.61 -8.13
N ARG A 66 8.40 1.02 -8.59
CA ARG A 66 7.36 1.76 -9.34
C ARG A 66 6.64 2.79 -8.47
N LEU A 67 6.42 2.48 -7.20
CA LEU A 67 5.85 3.41 -6.23
C LEU A 67 6.80 4.59 -5.98
N ALA A 68 8.09 4.31 -5.77
CA ALA A 68 9.13 5.32 -5.61
C ALA A 68 9.21 6.29 -6.80
N GLU A 69 9.16 5.76 -8.03
CA GLU A 69 9.13 6.55 -9.27
C GLU A 69 7.89 7.46 -9.38
N ALA A 70 6.78 7.08 -8.75
CA ALA A 70 5.53 7.85 -8.78
C ALA A 70 5.47 8.98 -7.72
N GLY A 71 6.44 9.04 -6.79
CA GLY A 71 6.49 10.06 -5.74
C GLY A 71 5.72 9.65 -4.48
N ARG A 72 4.78 10.49 -4.03
CA ARG A 72 4.03 10.31 -2.77
C ARG A 72 3.29 8.97 -2.76
N SER A 73 3.88 7.96 -2.14
CA SER A 73 3.37 6.60 -2.22
C SER A 73 3.60 5.79 -0.94
N ALA A 74 2.85 4.72 -0.75
CA ALA A 74 3.03 3.82 0.38
C ALA A 74 2.58 2.40 0.06
N VAL A 75 3.08 1.43 0.83
CA VAL A 75 2.47 0.10 0.95
C VAL A 75 1.74 0.06 2.29
N VAL A 76 0.46 -0.30 2.29
CA VAL A 76 -0.30 -0.51 3.52
C VAL A 76 -0.65 -2.00 3.66
N VAL A 77 -0.33 -2.55 4.82
CA VAL A 77 -0.46 -3.97 5.14
C VAL A 77 -1.62 -4.18 6.08
N GLU A 78 -2.55 -5.05 5.69
CA GLU A 78 -3.67 -5.54 6.51
C GLU A 78 -3.16 -6.63 7.46
N GLY A 79 -2.46 -6.20 8.50
CA GLY A 79 -1.89 -7.06 9.53
C GLY A 79 -0.90 -6.32 10.40
N ASP A 80 -0.45 -6.95 11.48
CA ASP A 80 0.56 -6.41 12.39
C ASP A 80 1.95 -6.99 12.08
N TYR A 81 3.00 -6.19 12.26
CA TYR A 81 4.37 -6.64 12.00
C TYR A 81 4.80 -7.91 12.77
N PRO A 82 4.46 -8.08 14.07
CA PRO A 82 4.77 -9.31 14.80
C PRO A 82 4.16 -10.57 14.19
N ASP A 83 3.05 -10.44 13.45
CA ASP A 83 2.40 -11.60 12.83
C ASP A 83 3.21 -12.16 11.67
N LEU A 84 4.16 -11.41 11.10
CA LEU A 84 5.13 -11.94 10.14
C LEU A 84 5.96 -13.08 10.76
N PHE A 85 6.22 -13.03 12.06
CA PHE A 85 6.95 -14.08 12.78
C PHE A 85 6.03 -15.21 13.23
N ARG A 86 4.80 -14.87 13.67
CA ARG A 86 3.85 -15.84 14.21
C ARG A 86 3.22 -16.71 13.13
N THR A 87 2.98 -16.15 11.95
CA THR A 87 2.24 -16.82 10.86
C THR A 87 3.15 -17.44 9.80
N GLN A 88 4.47 -17.21 9.89
CA GLN A 88 5.46 -17.74 8.94
C GLN A 88 6.53 -18.60 9.65
N PRO A 89 6.17 -19.80 10.15
CA PRO A 89 7.09 -20.67 10.88
C PRO A 89 8.38 -20.94 10.11
N GLY A 90 9.53 -20.76 10.76
CA GLY A 90 10.85 -20.99 10.18
C GLY A 90 11.32 -19.95 9.16
N ARG A 91 10.49 -18.97 8.77
CA ARG A 91 10.83 -17.96 7.75
C ARG A 91 10.65 -16.50 8.19
N GLY A 92 9.97 -16.24 9.30
CA GLY A 92 9.68 -14.88 9.79
C GLY A 92 10.91 -13.97 9.89
N ALA A 93 12.03 -14.47 10.44
CA ALA A 93 13.27 -13.69 10.56
C ALA A 93 13.85 -13.29 9.19
N TRP A 94 13.88 -14.22 8.24
CA TRP A 94 14.33 -13.96 6.88
C TRP A 94 13.42 -12.97 6.14
N LEU A 95 12.09 -13.11 6.29
CA LEU A 95 11.13 -12.16 5.71
C LEU A 95 11.29 -10.75 6.32
N ALA A 96 11.52 -10.65 7.62
CA ALA A 96 11.80 -9.40 8.30
C ALA A 96 13.10 -8.75 7.79
N GLU A 97 14.14 -9.55 7.53
CA GLU A 97 15.37 -9.06 6.91
C GLU A 97 15.12 -8.50 5.49
N MET A 98 14.35 -9.22 4.66
CA MET A 98 14.00 -8.75 3.31
C MET A 98 13.18 -7.46 3.37
N LEU A 99 12.23 -7.37 4.30
CA LEU A 99 11.46 -6.16 4.53
C LEU A 99 12.38 -4.99 4.92
N GLY A 100 13.32 -5.21 5.84
CA GLY A 100 14.31 -4.20 6.25
C GLY A 100 15.18 -3.73 5.08
N ARG A 101 15.63 -4.65 4.21
CA ARG A 101 16.39 -4.29 3.00
C ARG A 101 15.60 -3.38 2.07
N LEU A 102 14.30 -3.65 1.89
CA LEU A 102 13.44 -2.79 1.06
C LEU A 102 13.19 -1.43 1.69
N ALA A 103 12.98 -1.38 3.01
CA ALA A 103 12.80 -0.12 3.73
C ALA A 103 14.05 0.79 3.66
N VAL A 104 15.26 0.20 3.70
CA VAL A 104 16.52 0.93 3.50
C VAL A 104 16.71 1.35 2.05
N ARG A 105 16.29 0.50 1.09
CA ARG A 105 16.46 0.76 -0.34
C ARG A 105 15.51 1.84 -0.87
N TYR A 106 14.30 1.90 -0.34
CA TYR A 106 13.22 2.79 -0.77
C TYR A 106 12.63 3.55 0.43
N PRO A 107 13.43 4.36 1.15
CA PRO A 107 12.99 5.07 2.34
C PRO A 107 11.80 6.01 2.10
N GLU A 108 11.60 6.45 0.86
CA GLU A 108 10.50 7.30 0.41
C GLU A 108 9.15 6.57 0.28
N VAL A 109 9.13 5.22 0.28
CA VAL A 109 7.91 4.41 0.21
C VAL A 109 7.69 3.70 1.56
N PRO A 110 7.01 4.32 2.52
CA PRO A 110 6.74 3.70 3.81
C PRO A 110 5.90 2.42 3.65
N ILE A 111 6.23 1.41 4.46
CA ILE A 111 5.44 0.18 4.62
C ILE A 111 4.72 0.24 5.97
N VAL A 112 3.40 0.41 5.94
CA VAL A 112 2.57 0.67 7.11
C VAL A 112 1.78 -0.57 7.48
N PHE A 113 2.06 -1.15 8.63
CA PHE A 113 1.25 -2.23 9.22
C PHE A 113 0.05 -1.62 9.93
N ALA A 114 -1.14 -1.81 9.36
CA ALA A 114 -2.37 -1.20 9.84
C ALA A 114 -3.26 -2.17 10.65
N GLY A 115 -2.81 -3.39 10.92
CA GLY A 115 -3.53 -4.38 11.73
C GLY A 115 -4.70 -5.05 11.02
N SER A 116 -5.62 -4.29 10.43
CA SER A 116 -6.81 -4.85 9.74
C SER A 116 -7.16 -4.11 8.46
N ARG A 117 -7.97 -4.76 7.61
CA ARG A 117 -8.57 -4.15 6.41
C ARG A 117 -9.23 -2.79 6.69
N LYS A 118 -9.99 -2.69 7.78
CA LYS A 118 -10.69 -1.44 8.17
C LYS A 118 -9.69 -0.30 8.45
N PHE A 119 -8.59 -0.60 9.13
CA PHE A 119 -7.61 0.40 9.49
C PHE A 119 -6.66 0.73 8.33
N ALA A 120 -6.38 -0.22 7.43
CA ALA A 120 -5.68 0.05 6.18
C ALA A 120 -6.47 1.00 5.28
N GLU A 121 -7.79 0.79 5.17
CA GLU A 121 -8.72 1.70 4.48
C GLU A 121 -8.71 3.09 5.12
N GLU A 122 -8.80 3.16 6.46
CA GLU A 122 -8.77 4.44 7.18
C GLU A 122 -7.45 5.18 6.98
N TRP A 123 -6.33 4.50 7.14
CA TRP A 123 -5.01 5.09 6.97
C TRP A 123 -4.83 5.61 5.54
N THR A 124 -5.23 4.84 4.54
CA THR A 124 -5.18 5.24 3.12
C THR A 124 -6.00 6.50 2.87
N TYR A 125 -7.23 6.56 3.40
CA TYR A 125 -8.08 7.75 3.29
C TYR A 125 -7.39 9.00 3.87
N ARG A 126 -6.76 8.87 5.05
CA ARG A 126 -6.03 9.98 5.71
C ARG A 126 -4.79 10.40 4.96
N PHE A 127 -4.01 9.44 4.47
CA PHE A 127 -2.82 9.69 3.66
C PHE A 127 -3.16 10.47 2.39
N PHE A 128 -4.23 10.06 1.68
CA PHE A 128 -4.72 10.78 0.51
C PHE A 128 -5.25 12.18 0.84
N GLY A 129 -5.97 12.32 1.96
CA GLY A 129 -6.42 13.63 2.43
C GLY A 129 -5.27 14.58 2.73
N ALA A 130 -4.20 14.08 3.35
CA ALA A 130 -2.99 14.86 3.61
C ALA A 130 -2.27 15.26 2.32
N ALA A 131 -2.09 14.32 1.38
CA ALA A 131 -1.45 14.61 0.09
C ALA A 131 -2.22 15.65 -0.73
N ALA A 132 -3.56 15.65 -0.66
CA ALA A 132 -4.39 16.64 -1.33
C ALA A 132 -4.37 18.02 -0.64
N GLY A 133 -4.11 18.08 0.66
CA GLY A 133 -3.99 19.34 1.41
C GLY A 133 -2.61 20.01 1.30
N ASP A 134 -1.57 19.25 0.97
CA ASP A 134 -0.18 19.69 0.81
C ASP A 134 0.16 19.95 -0.68
N GLN A 135 -0.72 20.63 -1.40
CA GLN A 135 -0.52 21.08 -2.79
C GLN A 135 0.24 22.39 -2.83
#